data_AF-A0A2A7MNT5-F1
#
_entry.id   AF-A0A2A7MNT5-F1
#
_cell.length_a   1.000
_cell.length_b   1.000
_cell.length_c   1.000
_cell.angle_alpha   90.00
_cell.angle_beta   90.00
_cell.angle_gamma   90.00
#
_symmetry.space_group_name_H-M   'P 1'
#
loop_
_entity.id
_entity.type
_entity.pdbx_description
1 polymer ?
#
loop_
_entity_poly.entity_id
_entity_poly.type
_entity_poly.pdbx_seq_one_letter_code
_entity_poly.pdbx_strand_id
1 'polypeptide(L)'
;MIVLFSVFFSVMARLFPPLSPTASADEITDFLVQHKIWIRFGIAGSLLAVVVAFPFLAAICLRIRRVEGRWGMLAVTQLLAAAVFVPAFIFAFIILAAAAFRPDQRPPEITLALDDLFWLWFVGIAGTIIVQNLTLAVAAFVDTTEPRTFPRWYGYLNLWVATLSLPGGMTVVFNDGPLAWNGVFSFYIPGAALLIWLFASTFVIAGSVKAQQAAEAHLVAA
;
A
#
# COMPACT_ATOMS: atom_id res chain seq x y z
N MET A 1 5.33 9.08 -5.86
CA MET A 1 4.47 7.88 -5.73
C MET A 1 3.03 8.25 -5.41
N ILE A 2 2.71 8.79 -4.22
CA ILE A 2 1.31 9.08 -3.80
C ILE A 2 0.55 9.89 -4.84
N VAL A 3 1.08 11.05 -5.25
CA VAL A 3 0.43 11.93 -6.23
C VAL A 3 0.15 11.19 -7.55
N LEU A 4 1.14 10.45 -8.07
CA LEU A 4 0.98 9.67 -9.30
C LEU A 4 -0.10 8.60 -9.12
N PHE A 5 -0.04 7.83 -8.04
CA PHE A 5 -0.99 6.77 -7.76
C PHE A 5 -2.41 7.33 -7.62
N SER A 6 -2.60 8.39 -6.84
CA SER A 6 -3.91 9.05 -6.67
C SER A 6 -4.47 9.58 -7.99
N VAL A 7 -3.64 10.19 -8.85
CA VAL A 7 -4.10 10.68 -10.16
C VAL A 7 -4.54 9.52 -11.05
N PHE A 8 -3.74 8.46 -11.15
CA PHE A 8 -4.05 7.35 -12.05
C PHE A 8 -5.19 6.46 -11.53
N PHE A 9 -5.18 6.12 -10.24
CA PHE A 9 -6.18 5.26 -9.61
C PHE A 9 -7.51 5.99 -9.35
N SER A 10 -7.46 7.13 -8.67
CA SER A 10 -8.67 7.81 -8.22
C SER A 10 -9.30 8.66 -9.33
N VAL A 11 -8.49 9.44 -10.05
CA VAL A 11 -9.03 10.42 -11.03
C VAL A 11 -9.23 9.79 -12.40
N MET A 12 -8.20 9.16 -12.96
CA MET A 12 -8.27 8.59 -14.32
C MET A 12 -9.06 7.29 -14.34
N ALA A 13 -8.75 6.34 -13.46
CA ALA A 13 -9.48 5.08 -13.40
C ALA A 13 -10.84 5.18 -12.71
N ARG A 14 -11.14 6.29 -12.04
CA ARG A 14 -12.43 6.52 -11.34
C ARG A 14 -12.78 5.42 -10.33
N LEU A 15 -11.76 4.82 -9.71
CA LEU A 15 -11.90 3.76 -8.70
C LEU A 15 -12.00 4.33 -7.27
N PHE A 16 -12.18 5.64 -7.14
CA PHE A 16 -12.42 6.30 -5.86
C PHE A 16 -13.67 7.19 -5.98
N PRO A 17 -14.74 6.90 -5.22
CA PRO A 17 -14.89 5.81 -4.26
C PRO A 17 -14.86 4.41 -4.93
N PRO A 18 -14.58 3.33 -4.15
CA PRO A 18 -14.60 1.96 -4.67
C PRO A 18 -15.95 1.57 -5.26
N LEU A 19 -15.93 0.67 -6.25
CA LEU A 19 -17.15 0.07 -6.80
C LEU A 19 -17.85 -0.76 -5.71
N SER A 20 -19.18 -0.79 -5.73
CA SER A 20 -19.95 -1.47 -4.69
C SER A 20 -19.89 -2.99 -4.84
N PRO A 21 -19.63 -3.76 -3.77
CA PRO A 21 -19.77 -5.23 -3.79
C PRO A 21 -21.19 -5.72 -4.06
N THR A 22 -22.19 -4.85 -3.91
CA THR A 22 -23.59 -5.16 -4.19
C THR A 22 -24.03 -4.73 -5.59
N ALA A 23 -23.13 -4.16 -6.40
CA ALA A 23 -23.45 -3.77 -7.76
C ALA A 23 -23.74 -5.01 -8.62
N SER A 24 -24.71 -4.90 -9.52
CA SER A 24 -25.01 -5.98 -10.46
C SER A 24 -23.90 -6.13 -11.50
N ALA A 25 -23.85 -7.30 -12.13
CA ALA A 25 -22.89 -7.58 -13.20
C ALA A 25 -23.01 -6.59 -14.37
N ASP A 26 -24.24 -6.18 -14.69
CA ASP A 26 -24.53 -5.20 -15.73
C ASP A 26 -24.01 -3.81 -15.34
N GLU A 27 -24.24 -3.37 -14.10
CA GLU A 27 -23.77 -2.06 -13.62
C GLU A 27 -22.24 -1.93 -13.68
N ILE A 28 -21.51 -2.97 -13.25
CA ILE A 28 -20.04 -3.00 -13.33
C ILE A 28 -19.57 -2.99 -14.78
N THR A 29 -20.22 -3.77 -15.64
CA THR A 29 -19.87 -3.85 -17.06
C THR A 29 -20.11 -2.52 -17.76
N ASP A 30 -21.26 -1.88 -17.52
CA ASP A 30 -21.62 -0.57 -18.07
C ASP A 30 -20.62 0.50 -17.65
N PHE A 31 -20.20 0.52 -16.38
CA PHE A 31 -19.15 1.43 -15.90
C PHE A 31 -17.82 1.24 -16.68
N LEU A 32 -17.37 -0.01 -16.85
CA LEU A 32 -16.14 -0.31 -17.58
C LEU A 32 -16.25 0.03 -19.07
N VAL A 33 -17.42 -0.13 -19.69
CA VAL A 33 -17.68 0.24 -21.09
C VAL A 33 -17.68 1.76 -21.25
N GLN A 34 -18.42 2.48 -20.40
CA GLN A 34 -18.59 3.94 -20.48
C GLN A 34 -17.28 4.71 -20.27
N HIS A 35 -16.35 4.16 -19.48
CA HIS A 35 -15.09 4.82 -19.12
C HIS A 35 -13.84 4.07 -19.61
N LYS A 36 -14.01 3.12 -20.53
CA LYS A 36 -13.01 2.17 -21.05
C LYS A 36 -11.61 2.76 -21.27
N ILE A 37 -11.49 3.88 -22.00
CA ILE A 37 -10.19 4.48 -22.32
C ILE A 37 -9.53 5.06 -21.06
N TRP A 38 -10.28 5.83 -20.27
CA TRP A 38 -9.78 6.46 -19.04
C TRP A 38 -9.37 5.42 -18.00
N ILE A 39 -10.18 4.37 -17.83
CA ILE A 39 -9.88 3.25 -16.94
C ILE A 39 -8.59 2.56 -17.36
N ARG A 40 -8.39 2.26 -18.64
CA ARG A 40 -7.15 1.63 -19.11
C ARG A 40 -5.91 2.49 -18.91
N PHE A 41 -6.01 3.79 -19.20
CA PHE A 41 -4.89 4.70 -18.93
C PHE A 41 -4.62 4.82 -17.43
N GLY A 42 -5.67 4.86 -16.60
CA GLY A 42 -5.54 4.86 -15.15
C GLY A 42 -4.91 3.57 -14.61
N ILE A 43 -5.29 2.40 -15.15
CA ILE A 43 -4.66 1.11 -14.79
C ILE A 43 -3.19 1.09 -15.21
N ALA A 44 -2.88 1.45 -16.46
CA ALA A 44 -1.51 1.48 -16.98
C ALA A 44 -0.62 2.45 -16.17
N GLY A 45 -1.14 3.64 -15.84
CA GLY A 45 -0.45 4.60 -15.00
C GLY A 45 -0.29 4.13 -13.55
N SER A 46 -1.28 3.43 -13.00
CA SER A 46 -1.21 2.87 -11.64
C SER A 46 -0.14 1.77 -11.53
N LEU A 47 -0.03 0.92 -12.55
CA LEU A 47 1.05 -0.09 -12.66
C LEU A 47 2.44 0.56 -12.64
N LEU A 48 2.62 1.65 -13.38
CA LEU A 48 3.87 2.42 -13.39
C LEU A 48 4.11 3.18 -12.07
N ALA A 49 3.05 3.68 -11.44
CA ALA A 49 3.18 4.42 -10.18
C ALA A 49 3.56 3.51 -9.00
N VAL A 50 3.05 2.28 -8.98
CA VAL A 50 3.30 1.29 -7.91
C VAL A 50 4.77 0.88 -7.85
N VAL A 51 5.45 0.69 -8.98
CA VAL A 51 6.87 0.30 -8.98
C VAL A 51 7.80 1.37 -8.42
N VAL A 52 7.38 2.64 -8.38
CA VAL A 52 8.12 3.73 -7.73
C VAL A 52 8.18 3.55 -6.21
N ALA A 53 7.40 2.62 -5.63
CA ALA A 53 7.50 2.26 -4.22
C ALA A 53 8.81 1.52 -3.87
N PHE A 54 9.45 0.83 -4.82
CA PHE A 54 10.61 -0.02 -4.53
C PHE A 54 11.77 0.72 -3.84
N PRO A 55 12.25 1.88 -4.33
CA PRO A 55 13.32 2.62 -3.66
C PRO A 55 12.93 3.08 -2.24
N PHE A 56 11.67 3.45 -2.03
CA PHE A 56 11.17 3.86 -0.73
C PHE A 56 11.17 2.70 0.28
N LEU A 57 10.67 1.54 -0.14
CA LEU A 57 10.69 0.32 0.68
C LEU A 57 12.11 -0.20 0.93
N ALA A 58 12.99 -0.09 -0.07
CA ALA A 58 14.42 -0.40 0.10
C ALA A 58 15.07 0.52 1.13
N ALA A 59 14.76 1.82 1.12
CA ALA A 59 15.25 2.76 2.13
C ALA A 59 14.80 2.34 3.53
N ILE A 60 13.53 2.00 3.72
CA ILE A 60 13.01 1.48 5.00
C ILE A 60 13.81 0.27 5.49
N CYS A 61 14.00 -0.71 4.61
CA CYS A 61 14.75 -1.92 4.90
C CYS A 61 16.19 -1.62 5.33
N LEU A 62 16.88 -0.71 4.62
CA LEU A 62 18.23 -0.28 4.98
C LEU A 62 18.29 0.48 6.31
N ARG A 63 17.25 1.26 6.65
CA ARG A 63 17.16 1.90 7.98
C ARG A 63 16.98 0.87 9.10
N ILE A 64 16.14 -0.15 8.91
CA ILE A 64 16.01 -1.25 9.88
C ILE A 64 17.34 -2.01 10.01
N ARG A 65 18.01 -2.30 8.89
CA ARG A 65 19.34 -2.92 8.91
C ARG A 65 20.36 -2.10 9.71
N ARG A 66 20.31 -0.77 9.62
CA ARG A 66 21.15 0.11 10.44
C ARG A 66 20.88 -0.08 11.93
N VAL A 67 19.61 -0.16 12.32
CA VAL A 67 19.22 -0.43 13.72
C VAL A 67 19.75 -1.78 14.19
N GLU A 68 19.67 -2.82 13.37
CA GLU A 68 20.17 -4.16 13.72
C GLU A 68 21.70 -4.29 13.63
N GLY A 69 22.39 -3.34 12.98
CA GLY A 69 23.83 -3.41 12.67
C GLY A 69 24.24 -4.49 11.66
N ARG A 70 23.29 -5.32 11.21
CA ARG A 70 23.47 -6.44 10.28
C ARG A 70 22.15 -6.75 9.56
N TRP A 71 22.18 -7.72 8.64
CA TRP A 71 20.97 -8.33 8.09
C TRP A 71 20.33 -9.25 9.13
N GLY A 72 19.61 -8.67 10.09
CA GLY A 72 18.89 -9.39 11.13
C GLY A 72 17.46 -9.76 10.72
N MET A 73 16.72 -10.31 11.68
CA MET A 73 15.38 -10.83 11.45
C MET A 73 14.41 -9.72 11.03
N LEU A 74 14.54 -8.51 11.58
CA LEU A 74 13.65 -7.39 11.24
C LEU A 74 13.91 -6.90 9.82
N ALA A 75 15.18 -6.70 9.43
CA ALA A 75 15.53 -6.26 8.09
C ALA A 75 15.11 -7.28 7.02
N VAL A 76 15.35 -8.58 7.26
CA VAL A 76 14.94 -9.64 6.32
C VAL A 76 13.42 -9.76 6.23
N THR A 77 12.71 -9.69 7.36
CA THR A 77 11.24 -9.72 7.38
C THR A 77 10.66 -8.53 6.61
N GLN A 78 11.20 -7.32 6.82
CA GLN A 78 10.79 -6.13 6.07
C GLN A 78 11.06 -6.30 4.56
N LEU A 79 12.23 -6.84 4.18
CA LEU A 79 12.58 -7.06 2.79
C LEU A 79 11.61 -8.01 2.10
N LEU A 80 11.30 -9.15 2.74
CA LEU A 80 10.35 -10.13 2.21
C LEU A 80 8.95 -9.54 2.11
N ALA A 81 8.50 -8.82 3.13
CA ALA A 81 7.19 -8.18 3.10
C ALA A 81 7.11 -7.09 2.01
N ALA A 82 8.16 -6.29 1.82
CA ALA A 82 8.26 -5.33 0.73
C ALA A 82 8.25 -6.01 -0.66
N ALA A 83 8.93 -7.15 -0.79
CA ALA A 83 8.95 -7.95 -2.00
C ALA A 83 7.58 -8.55 -2.35
N VAL A 84 6.72 -8.80 -1.36
CA VAL A 84 5.32 -9.22 -1.58
C VAL A 84 4.42 -8.02 -1.86
N PHE A 85 4.63 -6.90 -1.17
CA PHE A 85 3.75 -5.73 -1.20
C PHE A 85 3.54 -5.17 -2.61
N VAL A 86 4.63 -4.83 -3.32
CA VAL A 86 4.53 -4.19 -4.65
C VAL A 86 3.90 -5.11 -5.70
N PRO A 87 4.34 -6.39 -5.84
CA PRO A 87 3.68 -7.34 -6.75
C PRO A 87 2.21 -7.56 -6.45
N ALA A 88 1.80 -7.52 -5.17
CA ALA A 88 0.41 -7.72 -4.81
C ALA A 88 -0.52 -6.65 -5.41
N PHE A 89 -0.07 -5.39 -5.50
CA PHE A 89 -0.78 -4.34 -6.25
C PHE A 89 -0.73 -4.57 -7.76
N ILE A 90 0.44 -4.95 -8.30
CA ILE A 90 0.60 -5.22 -9.74
C ILE A 90 -0.39 -6.29 -10.19
N PHE A 91 -0.50 -7.40 -9.46
CA PHE A 91 -1.40 -8.49 -9.80
C PHE A 91 -2.87 -8.08 -9.73
N ALA A 92 -3.27 -7.33 -8.71
CA ALA A 92 -4.62 -6.75 -8.64
C ALA A 92 -4.91 -5.90 -9.90
N PHE A 93 -4.02 -4.97 -10.26
CA PHE A 93 -4.22 -4.15 -11.45
C PHE A 93 -4.22 -4.92 -12.76
N ILE A 94 -3.48 -6.03 -12.88
CA ILE A 94 -3.53 -6.91 -14.05
C ILE A 94 -4.89 -7.61 -14.15
N ILE A 95 -5.48 -8.03 -13.03
CA ILE A 95 -6.82 -8.61 -12.99
C ILE A 95 -7.85 -7.58 -13.46
N LEU A 96 -7.78 -6.34 -12.96
CA LEU A 96 -8.67 -5.27 -13.42
C LEU A 96 -8.41 -4.89 -14.88
N ALA A 97 -7.16 -4.92 -15.33
CA ALA A 97 -6.82 -4.73 -16.74
C ALA A 97 -7.50 -5.78 -17.61
N ALA A 98 -7.52 -7.04 -17.15
CA ALA A 98 -8.21 -8.11 -17.85
C ALA A 98 -9.70 -7.80 -17.96
N ALA A 99 -10.38 -7.39 -16.88
CA ALA A 99 -11.79 -6.99 -16.90
C ALA A 99 -12.04 -5.84 -17.89
N ALA A 100 -11.23 -4.78 -17.84
CA ALA A 100 -11.38 -3.59 -18.66
C ALA A 100 -10.90 -3.76 -20.13
N PHE A 101 -10.24 -4.86 -20.49
CA PHE A 101 -9.63 -5.03 -21.82
C PHE A 101 -10.65 -5.29 -22.94
N ARG A 102 -11.80 -5.91 -22.67
CA ARG A 102 -12.90 -6.12 -23.64
C ARG A 102 -14.26 -6.27 -22.91
N PRO A 103 -14.69 -5.29 -22.10
CA PRO A 103 -15.87 -5.45 -21.25
C PRO A 103 -17.16 -5.65 -22.07
N ASP A 104 -17.23 -5.08 -23.27
CA ASP A 104 -18.34 -5.16 -24.22
C ASP A 104 -18.44 -6.50 -24.99
N GLN A 105 -17.40 -7.34 -24.95
CA GLN A 105 -17.33 -8.59 -25.71
C GLN A 105 -17.38 -9.82 -24.79
N ARG A 106 -17.77 -9.64 -23.52
CA ARG A 106 -17.80 -10.68 -22.51
C ARG A 106 -19.13 -10.70 -21.78
N PRO A 107 -19.57 -11.88 -21.31
CA PRO A 107 -20.66 -11.99 -20.37
C PRO A 107 -20.39 -11.12 -19.12
N PRO A 108 -21.37 -10.32 -18.66
CA PRO A 108 -21.22 -9.44 -17.50
C PRO A 108 -20.74 -10.16 -16.23
N GLU A 109 -21.12 -11.42 -16.03
CA GLU A 109 -20.78 -12.21 -14.85
C GLU A 109 -19.27 -12.50 -14.75
N ILE A 110 -18.59 -12.64 -15.90
CA ILE A 110 -17.13 -12.80 -15.94
C ILE A 110 -16.45 -11.50 -15.54
N THR A 111 -17.00 -10.36 -15.98
CA THR A 111 -16.50 -9.04 -15.61
C THR A 111 -16.66 -8.80 -14.10
N LEU A 112 -17.82 -9.14 -13.54
CA LEU A 112 -18.08 -9.05 -12.10
C LEU A 112 -17.09 -9.90 -11.30
N ALA A 113 -16.90 -11.17 -11.67
CA ALA A 113 -15.96 -12.04 -10.96
C ALA A 113 -14.51 -11.53 -10.98
N LEU A 114 -14.09 -10.86 -12.07
CA LEU A 114 -12.78 -10.22 -12.16
C LEU A 114 -12.69 -8.94 -11.32
N ASP A 115 -13.77 -8.16 -11.25
CA ASP A 115 -13.85 -6.97 -10.38
C ASP A 115 -13.82 -7.37 -8.89
N ASP A 116 -14.59 -8.39 -8.50
CA ASP A 116 -14.57 -8.96 -7.15
C ASP A 116 -13.17 -9.41 -6.78
N LEU A 117 -12.51 -10.18 -7.67
CA LEU A 117 -11.15 -10.65 -7.44
C LEU A 117 -10.17 -9.47 -7.34
N PHE A 118 -10.34 -8.42 -8.13
CA PHE A 118 -9.55 -7.20 -8.01
C PHE A 118 -9.72 -6.54 -6.64
N TRP A 119 -10.95 -6.28 -6.19
CA TRP A 119 -11.20 -5.57 -4.93
C TRP A 119 -10.82 -6.38 -3.70
N LEU A 120 -11.17 -7.67 -3.69
CA LEU A 120 -10.79 -8.59 -2.61
C LEU A 120 -9.27 -8.71 -2.49
N TRP A 121 -8.56 -8.76 -3.62
CA TRP A 121 -7.10 -8.78 -3.60
C TRP A 121 -6.54 -7.42 -3.20
N PHE A 122 -7.01 -6.33 -3.80
CA PHE A 122 -6.50 -4.98 -3.55
C PHE A 122 -6.66 -4.53 -2.09
N VAL A 123 -7.82 -4.79 -1.49
CA VAL A 123 -8.13 -4.42 -0.10
C VAL A 123 -7.70 -5.50 0.90
N GLY A 124 -7.79 -6.78 0.52
CA GLY A 124 -7.56 -7.92 1.42
C GLY A 124 -6.11 -8.17 1.80
N ILE A 125 -5.11 -7.54 1.17
CA ILE A 125 -3.67 -7.67 1.53
C ILE A 125 -3.31 -6.89 2.82
N ALA A 126 -4.22 -6.84 3.80
CA ALA A 126 -3.96 -6.19 5.08
C ALA A 126 -2.76 -6.83 5.83
N GLY A 127 -2.58 -8.14 5.71
CA GLY A 127 -1.54 -8.90 6.41
C GLY A 127 -0.12 -8.38 6.15
N THR A 128 0.23 -8.09 4.89
CA THR A 128 1.56 -7.59 4.54
C THR A 128 1.83 -6.19 5.10
N ILE A 129 0.80 -5.33 5.17
CA ILE A 129 0.90 -4.01 5.80
C ILE A 129 1.10 -4.15 7.30
N ILE A 130 0.32 -5.03 7.94
CA ILE A 130 0.40 -5.28 9.39
C ILE A 130 1.81 -5.75 9.76
N VAL A 131 2.35 -6.74 9.06
CA VAL A 131 3.69 -7.27 9.34
C VAL A 131 4.76 -6.18 9.19
N GLN A 132 4.75 -5.41 8.10
CA GLN A 132 5.72 -4.32 7.89
C GLN A 132 5.68 -3.28 9.01
N ASN A 133 4.47 -2.87 9.43
CA ASN A 133 4.31 -1.88 10.49
C ASN A 133 4.73 -2.45 11.85
N LEU A 134 4.38 -3.70 12.19
CA LEU A 134 4.87 -4.32 13.41
C LEU A 134 6.40 -4.43 13.44
N THR A 135 7.02 -4.81 12.32
CA THR A 135 8.48 -4.84 12.17
C THR A 135 9.10 -3.46 12.41
N LEU A 136 8.53 -2.40 11.84
CA LEU A 136 8.99 -1.03 12.06
C LEU A 136 8.78 -0.53 13.49
N ALA A 137 7.66 -0.93 14.12
CA ALA A 137 7.38 -0.59 15.51
C ALA A 137 8.44 -1.19 16.43
N VAL A 138 8.73 -2.50 16.26
CA VAL A 138 9.79 -3.18 17.03
C VAL A 138 11.14 -2.51 16.76
N ALA A 139 11.50 -2.28 15.49
CA ALA A 139 12.74 -1.60 15.13
C ALA A 139 12.88 -0.23 15.81
N ALA A 140 11.81 0.57 15.86
CA ALA A 140 11.82 1.88 16.51
C ALA A 140 12.01 1.82 18.04
N PHE A 141 11.50 0.77 18.69
CA PHE A 141 11.64 0.61 20.14
C PHE A 141 13.00 0.04 20.56
N VAL A 142 13.58 -0.84 19.75
CA VAL A 142 14.91 -1.42 20.02
C VAL A 142 16.08 -0.57 19.50
N ASP A 143 15.79 0.55 18.83
CA ASP A 143 16.81 1.42 18.26
C ASP A 143 17.71 2.08 19.32
N THR A 144 18.97 1.66 19.32
CA THR A 144 20.07 2.17 20.14
C THR A 144 21.13 2.93 19.33
N THR A 145 20.86 3.23 18.04
CA THR A 145 21.81 3.92 17.17
C THR A 145 22.05 5.37 17.60
N GLU A 146 23.26 5.87 17.33
CA GLU A 146 23.64 7.26 17.60
C GLU A 146 24.19 7.91 16.30
N PRO A 147 23.50 8.91 15.73
CA PRO A 147 22.16 9.41 16.10
C PRO A 147 21.06 8.37 15.81
N ARG A 148 19.97 8.45 16.59
CA ARG A 148 18.82 7.52 16.49
C ARG A 148 18.24 7.52 15.06
N THR A 149 18.00 6.32 14.56
CA THR A 149 17.44 6.08 13.22
C THR A 149 15.93 6.30 13.22
N PHE A 150 15.24 5.84 14.27
CA PHE A 150 13.80 5.98 14.44
C PHE A 150 13.47 6.61 15.79
N PRO A 151 12.65 7.67 15.83
CA PRO A 151 12.14 8.22 17.08
C PRO A 151 11.05 7.31 17.67
N ARG A 152 10.86 7.32 18.99
CA ARG A 152 9.88 6.45 19.68
C ARG A 152 8.43 6.68 19.23
N TRP A 153 8.05 7.91 18.92
CA TRP A 153 6.70 8.22 18.41
C TRP A 153 6.38 7.47 17.12
N TYR A 154 7.40 7.23 16.28
CA TYR A 154 7.24 6.48 15.04
C TYR A 154 6.90 5.02 15.33
N GLY A 155 7.42 4.45 16.41
CA GLY A 155 7.02 3.12 16.87
C GLY A 155 5.53 3.03 17.20
N TYR A 156 5.01 3.99 17.97
CA TYR A 156 3.57 4.06 18.29
C TYR A 156 2.70 4.29 17.06
N LEU A 157 3.14 5.15 16.12
CA LEU A 157 2.43 5.35 14.86
C LEU A 157 2.29 4.02 14.09
N ASN A 158 3.37 3.24 13.98
CA ASN A 158 3.33 1.97 13.27
C ASN A 158 2.40 0.95 13.97
N LEU A 159 2.34 0.93 15.30
CA LEU A 159 1.35 0.11 16.03
C LEU A 159 -0.09 0.51 15.69
N TRP A 160 -0.37 1.83 15.61
CA TRP A 160 -1.67 2.33 15.20
C TRP A 160 -2.00 1.92 13.76
N VAL A 161 -1.07 2.07 12.82
CA VAL A 161 -1.30 1.69 11.41
C VAL A 161 -1.57 0.19 11.29
N ALA A 162 -0.81 -0.65 12.00
CA ALA A 162 -1.06 -2.09 12.03
C ALA A 162 -2.47 -2.41 12.58
N THR A 163 -2.86 -1.78 13.69
CA THR A 163 -4.17 -2.00 14.32
C THR A 163 -5.31 -1.56 13.42
N LEU A 164 -5.20 -0.36 12.83
CA LEU A 164 -6.22 0.21 11.94
C LEU A 164 -6.33 -0.54 10.60
N SER A 165 -5.34 -1.34 10.24
CA SER A 165 -5.34 -2.17 9.03
C SER A 165 -6.02 -3.53 9.23
N LEU A 166 -6.23 -3.98 10.47
CA LEU A 166 -6.88 -5.26 10.78
C LEU A 166 -8.24 -5.46 10.09
N PRO A 167 -9.14 -4.47 10.05
CA PRO A 167 -10.44 -4.67 9.42
C PRO A 167 -10.36 -4.92 7.91
N GLY A 168 -9.29 -4.48 7.23
CA GLY A 168 -9.11 -4.76 5.80
C GLY A 168 -9.06 -6.26 5.47
N GLY A 169 -8.57 -7.09 6.40
CA GLY A 169 -8.59 -8.55 6.25
C GLY A 169 -9.99 -9.17 6.36
N MET A 170 -10.95 -8.45 6.94
CA MET A 170 -12.34 -8.91 7.08
C MET A 170 -13.16 -8.66 5.81
N THR A 171 -12.61 -7.98 4.81
CA THR A 171 -13.32 -7.66 3.58
C THR A 171 -13.80 -8.88 2.79
N VAL A 172 -13.20 -10.05 3.03
CA VAL A 172 -13.58 -11.31 2.39
C VAL A 172 -14.83 -11.95 2.99
N VAL A 173 -15.29 -11.45 4.15
CA VAL A 173 -16.40 -12.02 4.92
C VAL A 173 -17.71 -11.28 4.63
N PHE A 174 -17.65 -10.00 4.28
CA PHE A 174 -18.83 -9.13 4.17
C PHE A 174 -18.97 -8.55 2.77
N ASN A 175 -20.17 -8.73 2.19
CA ASN A 175 -20.54 -8.17 0.88
C ASN A 175 -21.25 -6.81 0.97
N ASP A 176 -21.61 -6.37 2.18
CA ASP A 176 -22.22 -5.06 2.41
C ASP A 176 -21.89 -4.55 3.82
N GLY A 177 -22.11 -3.26 4.05
CA GLY A 177 -21.91 -2.61 5.33
C GLY A 177 -20.48 -2.10 5.54
N PRO A 178 -20.15 -1.68 6.77
CA PRO A 178 -18.95 -0.89 7.03
C PRO A 178 -17.64 -1.70 6.95
N LEU A 179 -17.74 -3.03 6.86
CA LEU A 179 -16.62 -3.97 6.72
C LEU A 179 -16.48 -4.57 5.30
N ALA A 180 -17.39 -4.26 4.37
CA ALA A 180 -17.21 -4.61 2.96
C ALA A 180 -16.04 -3.83 2.34
N TRP A 181 -15.57 -4.20 1.15
CA TRP A 181 -14.36 -3.58 0.55
C TRP A 181 -14.52 -2.10 0.22
N ASN A 182 -15.76 -1.60 0.11
CA ASN A 182 -16.07 -0.18 -0.07
C ASN A 182 -16.45 0.51 1.25
N GLY A 183 -16.37 -0.20 2.38
CA GLY A 183 -16.77 0.26 3.71
C GLY A 183 -15.72 1.12 4.42
N VAL A 184 -16.16 1.86 5.45
CA VAL A 184 -15.33 2.78 6.24
C VAL A 184 -14.16 2.08 6.91
N PHE A 185 -14.37 0.88 7.48
CA PHE A 185 -13.33 0.17 8.21
C PHE A 185 -12.35 -0.58 7.30
N SER A 186 -12.80 -1.07 6.15
CA SER A 186 -11.94 -1.87 5.26
C SER A 186 -11.19 -1.02 4.24
N PHE A 187 -11.74 0.12 3.80
CA PHE A 187 -11.12 0.96 2.78
C PHE A 187 -10.62 2.29 3.32
N TYR A 188 -11.51 3.10 3.90
CA TYR A 188 -11.20 4.50 4.20
C TYR A 188 -10.25 4.66 5.38
N ILE A 189 -10.47 3.94 6.48
CA ILE A 189 -9.59 4.00 7.66
C ILE A 189 -8.18 3.46 7.34
N PRO A 190 -8.01 2.26 6.76
CA PRO A 190 -6.69 1.76 6.35
C PRO A 190 -6.03 2.67 5.31
N GLY A 191 -6.79 3.19 4.35
CA GLY A 191 -6.30 4.14 3.35
C GLY A 191 -5.76 5.44 3.97
N ALA A 192 -6.50 6.03 4.91
CA ALA A 192 -6.07 7.21 5.63
C ALA A 192 -4.83 6.93 6.51
N ALA A 193 -4.81 5.80 7.21
CA ALA A 193 -3.67 5.37 8.01
C ALA A 193 -2.41 5.19 7.14
N LEU A 194 -2.55 4.58 5.96
CA LEU A 194 -1.46 4.40 5.00
C LEU A 194 -0.93 5.75 4.48
N LEU A 195 -1.82 6.71 4.17
CA LEU A 195 -1.39 8.05 3.74
C LEU A 195 -0.61 8.77 4.83
N ILE A 196 -1.13 8.79 6.06
CA ILE A 196 -0.45 9.38 7.23
C ILE A 196 0.91 8.70 7.43
N TRP A 197 0.94 7.38 7.37
CA TRP A 197 2.17 6.60 7.50
C TRP A 197 3.19 6.94 6.41
N LEU A 198 2.79 7.07 5.14
CA LEU A 198 3.73 7.39 4.07
C LEU A 198 4.40 8.76 4.26
N PHE A 199 3.65 9.79 4.67
CA PHE A 199 4.23 11.11 4.96
C PHE A 199 5.14 11.08 6.19
N ALA A 200 4.69 10.45 7.28
CA ALA A 200 5.48 10.32 8.50
C ALA A 200 6.78 9.53 8.27
N SER A 201 6.70 8.39 7.58
CA SER A 201 7.84 7.57 7.20
C SER A 201 8.82 8.32 6.30
N THR A 202 8.32 9.09 5.33
CA THR A 202 9.18 9.94 4.49
C THR A 202 9.94 10.95 5.33
N PHE A 203 9.25 11.62 6.26
CA PHE A 203 9.86 12.59 7.17
C PHE A 203 10.92 11.94 8.07
N VAL A 204 10.60 10.81 8.71
CA VAL A 204 11.51 10.09 9.62
C VAL A 204 12.74 9.55 8.89
N ILE A 205 12.54 8.90 7.74
CA ILE A 205 13.65 8.34 6.96
C ILE A 205 14.56 9.46 6.47
N ALA A 206 14.01 10.51 5.86
CA ALA A 206 14.81 11.63 5.37
C ALA A 206 15.57 12.34 6.50
N GLY A 207 14.92 12.58 7.65
CA GLY A 207 15.56 13.18 8.81
C GLY A 207 16.69 12.31 9.36
N SER A 208 16.46 11.01 9.46
CA SER A 208 17.45 10.08 9.98
C SER A 208 18.66 9.90 9.05
N VAL A 209 18.47 9.96 7.73
CA VAL A 209 19.58 9.95 6.75
C VAL A 209 20.43 11.22 6.89
N LYS A 210 19.79 12.39 6.97
CA LYS A 210 20.50 13.66 7.18
C LYS A 210 21.29 13.68 8.49
N ALA A 211 20.70 13.20 9.58
CA ALA A 211 21.37 13.11 10.87
C ALA A 211 22.62 12.21 10.81
N GLN A 212 22.51 11.07 10.13
CA GLN A 212 23.66 10.18 9.91
C GLN A 212 24.78 10.87 9.11
N GLN A 213 24.45 11.52 8.00
CA GLN A 213 25.43 12.21 7.15
C GLN A 213 26.17 13.31 7.92
N ALA A 214 25.47 14.07 8.76
CA ALA A 214 26.08 15.08 9.61
C ALA A 214 27.06 14.47 10.62
N ALA A 215 26.67 13.38 11.29
CA ALA A 215 27.53 12.67 12.23
C ALA A 215 28.79 12.10 11.56
N GLU A 216 28.67 11.52 10.37
CA GLU A 216 29.80 11.01 9.58
C GLU A 216 30.75 12.13 9.12
N ALA A 217 30.21 13.27 8.69
CA ALA A 217 31.02 14.42 8.28
C ALA A 217 31.85 14.99 9.44
N HIS A 218 31.30 15.03 10.66
CA HIS A 218 32.05 15.43 11.86
C HIS A 218 33.21 14.49 12.18
N LEU A 219 33.05 13.18 11.96
CA LEU A 219 34.12 12.19 12.19
C LEU A 219 35.25 12.29 11.17
N VAL A 220 34.96 12.70 9.93
CA VAL A 220 35.98 12.91 8.89
C VAL A 220 36.75 14.22 9.09
N ALA A 221 36.12 15.21 9.72
CA ALA A 221 36.72 16.53 9.97
C ALA A 221 37.54 16.60 11.27
N ALA A 222 37.40 15.62 12.17
CA ALA A 222 38.11 15.51 13.44
C ALA A 222 39.40 14.68 13.30
#